data_AF-A0A969BHS8-F1
#
_entry.id   AF-A0A969BHS8-F1
#
_cell.length_a   1.000
_cell.length_b   1.000
_cell.length_c   1.000
_cell.angle_alpha   90.00
_cell.angle_beta   90.00
_cell.angle_gamma   90.00
#
_symmetry.space_group_name_H-M   'P 1'
#
loop_
_entity.id
_entity.type
_entity.pdbx_description
1 polymer ?
#
loop_
_entity_poly.entity_id
_entity_poly.type
_entity_poly.pdbx_seq_one_letter_code
_entity_poly.pdbx_strand_id
1 'polypeptide(L)' 'MIVPFVLVTGTVSEEFAVNCLKQGVDDYILKSNLSRLPSAITSAMRHHAALRQKEKLRFR' A
#
# COMPACT_ATOMS: atom_id res chain seq x y z
N MET A 1 6.39 14.07 2.36
CA MET A 1 6.68 12.99 1.39
C MET A 1 6.16 11.69 1.98
N ILE A 2 5.09 11.15 1.41
CA ILE A 2 4.55 9.84 1.81
C ILE A 2 5.33 8.77 1.04
N VAL A 3 5.65 7.66 1.72
CA VAL A 3 6.41 6.53 1.18
C VAL A 3 5.44 5.35 1.02
N PRO A 4 5.40 4.69 -0.15
CA PRO A 4 4.59 3.49 -0.34
C PRO A 4 4.94 2.40 0.67
N PHE A 5 3.94 1.78 1.28
CA PHE A 5 4.13 0.76 2.31
C PHE A 5 3.17 -0.42 2.11
N VAL A 6 3.73 -1.61 1.87
CA VAL A 6 2.99 -2.88 1.73
C VAL A 6 3.39 -3.81 2.86
N LEU A 7 2.43 -4.24 3.67
CA LEU A 7 2.67 -5.16 4.78
C LEU A 7 2.62 -6.60 4.31
N VAL A 8 3.69 -7.38 4.58
CA VAL A 8 3.75 -8.81 4.29
C VAL A 8 3.87 -9.61 5.57
N THR A 9 2.94 -10.52 5.84
CA THR A 9 2.91 -11.29 7.10
C THR A 9 2.36 -12.70 6.92
N GLY A 10 2.57 -13.57 7.92
CA GLY A 10 2.07 -14.95 7.94
C GLY A 10 0.59 -15.02 8.30
N THR A 11 0.21 -15.96 9.15
CA THR A 11 -1.16 -16.10 9.64
C THR A 11 -1.51 -14.94 10.57
N VAL A 12 -2.50 -14.14 10.22
CA VAL A 12 -3.06 -13.08 11.08
C VAL A 12 -4.58 -13.07 10.96
N SER A 13 -5.28 -12.47 11.92
CA SER A 13 -6.74 -12.30 11.87
C SER A 13 -7.15 -11.26 10.81
N GLU A 14 -8.34 -11.44 10.23
CA GLU A 14 -8.92 -10.45 9.32
C GLU A 14 -9.01 -9.05 9.96
N GLU A 15 -9.30 -8.99 11.26
CA GLU A 15 -9.34 -7.74 12.02
C GLU A 15 -8.00 -6.99 12.00
N PHE A 16 -6.88 -7.71 12.12
CA PHE A 16 -5.56 -7.08 12.02
C PHE A 16 -5.32 -6.51 10.62
N ALA A 17 -5.67 -7.27 9.57
CA ALA A 17 -5.55 -6.79 8.20
C ALA A 17 -6.37 -5.51 7.96
N VAL A 18 -7.61 -5.47 8.47
CA VAL A 18 -8.48 -4.28 8.42
C VAL A 18 -7.87 -3.10 9.18
N ASN A 19 -7.31 -3.33 10.36
CA ASN A 19 -6.66 -2.27 11.14
C ASN A 19 -5.42 -1.72 10.43
N CYS A 20 -4.63 -2.55 9.77
CA CYS A 20 -3.50 -2.08 8.95
C CYS A 20 -3.96 -1.19 7.80
N LEU A 21 -5.01 -1.58 7.08
CA LEU A 21 -5.56 -0.76 6.00
C LEU A 21 -6.07 0.60 6.51
N LYS A 22 -6.71 0.63 7.69
CA LYS A 22 -7.16 1.87 8.35
C LYS A 22 -6.00 2.80 8.76
N GLN A 23 -4.81 2.24 9.03
CA GLN A 23 -3.63 3.01 9.40
C GLN A 23 -2.88 3.61 8.19
N GLY A 24 -3.40 3.44 6.96
CA GLY A 24 -2.83 4.05 5.75
C GLY A 24 -1.76 3.20 5.07
N VAL A 25 -1.75 1.90 5.34
CA VAL A 25 -0.97 0.92 4.55
C VAL A 25 -1.57 0.83 3.14
N ASP A 26 -0.73 0.78 2.11
CA ASP A 26 -1.19 0.72 0.71
C ASP A 26 -1.75 -0.66 0.34
N ASP A 27 -1.17 -1.75 0.86
CA ASP A 27 -1.68 -3.12 0.67
C ASP A 27 -1.19 -4.07 1.78
N TYR A 28 -1.91 -5.18 1.96
CA TYR A 28 -1.66 -6.22 2.95
C TYR A 28 -1.60 -7.60 2.28
N ILE A 29 -0.46 -8.28 2.37
CA ILE A 29 -0.20 -9.57 1.71
C ILE A 29 0.14 -10.66 2.71
N LEU A 30 -0.53 -11.80 2.57
CA LEU A 30 -0.16 -13.02 3.28
C LEU A 30 1.05 -13.68 2.60
N LYS A 31 1.99 -14.22 3.40
CA LYS A 31 3.16 -14.98 2.93
C LYS A 31 2.77 -16.22 2.11
N SER A 32 1.55 -16.72 2.27
CA SER A 32 0.98 -17.78 1.43
C SER A 32 0.58 -17.30 0.02
N ASN A 33 0.50 -16.00 -0.22
CA ASN A 33 0.04 -15.39 -1.48
C ASN A 33 1.03 -14.32 -2.00
N LEU A 34 2.32 -14.63 -1.97
CA LEU A 34 3.38 -13.73 -2.43
C LEU A 34 3.36 -13.47 -3.95
N SER A 35 2.66 -14.30 -4.72
CA SER A 35 2.48 -14.09 -6.16
C SER A 35 1.79 -12.75 -6.48
N ARG A 36 1.03 -12.17 -5.53
CA ARG A 36 0.40 -10.85 -5.67
C ARG A 36 1.34 -9.67 -5.44
N LEU A 37 2.49 -9.89 -4.77
CA LEU A 37 3.39 -8.82 -4.33
C LEU A 37 3.87 -7.89 -5.46
N PRO A 38 4.26 -8.37 -6.66
CA PRO A 38 4.66 -7.48 -7.75
C PRO A 38 3.55 -6.50 -8.17
N SER A 39 2.30 -6.97 -8.19
CA SER A 39 1.13 -6.15 -8.54
C SER A 39 0.82 -5.10 -7.46
N ALA A 40 0.92 -5.49 -6.19
CA ALA A 40 0.73 -4.58 -5.05
C ALA A 40 1.76 -3.44 -5.04
N ILE A 41 3.04 -3.76 -5.24
CA ILE A 41 4.12 -2.76 -5.35
C ILE A 41 3.84 -1.80 -6.50
N THR A 42 3.48 -2.32 -7.67
CA THR A 42 3.19 -1.50 -8.85
C THR A 42 2.02 -0.55 -8.59
N SER A 43 0.96 -1.03 -7.94
CA SER A 43 -0.23 -0.24 -7.60
C SER A 43 0.10 0.86 -6.60
N ALA A 44 0.83 0.55 -5.52
CA ALA A 44 1.24 1.52 -4.50
C ALA A 44 2.12 2.63 -5.12
N MET A 45 3.10 2.26 -5.96
CA MET A 45 3.94 3.23 -6.67
C MET A 45 3.14 4.17 -7.57
N ARG A 46 2.18 3.64 -8.35
CA ARG A 46 1.31 4.45 -9.22
C ARG A 46 0.43 5.41 -8.42
N HIS A 47 -0.15 4.93 -7.32
CA HIS A 47 -0.99 5.74 -6.45
C HIS A 47 -0.21 6.94 -5.88
N HIS A 48 0.98 6.70 -5.34
CA HIS A 48 1.82 7.77 -4.77
C HIS A 48 2.37 8.72 -5.84
N ALA A 49 2.70 8.23 -7.03
CA ALA A 49 3.08 9.09 -8.15
C ALA A 49 1.96 10.07 -8.52
N ALA A 50 0.71 9.59 -8.55
CA ALA A 50 -0.44 10.43 -8.82
C ALA A 50 -0.69 11.47 -7.71
N LEU A 51 -0.52 11.09 -6.44
CA LEU A 51 -0.62 12.03 -5.31
C LEU A 51 0.44 13.12 -5.40
N ARG A 52 1.70 12.77 -5.67
CA ARG A 52 2.79 13.73 -5.86
C ARG A 52 2.52 14.68 -7.03
N GLN A 53 1.93 14.19 -8.11
CA GLN A 53 1.56 15.04 -9.24
C GLN A 53 0.46 16.03 -8.87
N LYS A 54 -0.57 15.59 -8.13
CA LYS A 54 -1.63 16.47 -7.62
C LYS A 54 -1.09 17.54 -6.67
N GLU A 55 -0.17 17.19 -5.77
CA GLU A 55 0.50 18.16 -4.90
C GLU A 55 1.23 19.23 -5.71
N LYS A 56 2.03 18.83 -6.72
CA LYS A 56 2.73 19.78 -7.61
C LYS A 56 1.79 20.74 -8.34
N LEU A 57 0.61 20.27 -8.75
CA LEU A 57 -0.40 21.11 -9.41
C LEU A 57 -1.07 22.09 -8.44
N ARG A 58 -1.20 21.72 -7.15
CA ARG A 58 -1.81 22.58 -6.12
C ARG A 58 -0.93 23.75 -5.69
N PHE A 59 0.38 23.69 -5.94
CA PHE A 59 1.36 24.72 -5.58
C PHE A 59 1.88 25.52 -6.80
N ARG A 60 1.25 25.38 -7.97
CA ARG A 60 1.41 26.27 -9.14
C ARG A 60 0.26 27.27 -9.18
#